data_AF-A0A7C4HRL5-F1
#
_entry.id   AF-A0A7C4HRL5-F1
#
_cell.length_a   1.000
_cell.length_b   1.000
_cell.length_c   1.000
_cell.angle_alpha   90.00
_cell.angle_beta   90.00
_cell.angle_gamma   90.00
#
_symmetry.space_group_name_H-M   'P 1'
#
loop_
_entity.id
_entity.type
_entity.pdbx_description
1 polymer ?
#
loop_
_entity_poly.entity_id
_entity_poly.type
_entity_poly.pdbx_seq_one_letter_code
_entity_poly.pdbx_strand_id
1 'polypeptide(L)'
;MEKKLERLKRSIWIFHLNTGSCNACDIEILDALTPFHDAERFGVKLVASPRHADAILLTGPITLESLPKVINAIEAAPRPRILIALGSCACGGGIWHDTYSTVGGVNSLLKILKERGIEVDAVYCVPGCPIRPEALLYAIALIKGLVQKKVKPEVATAE
;
A
#
# COMPACT_ATOMS: atom_id res chain seq x y z
N MET A 1 -16.05 -9.42 6.12
CA MET A 1 -14.97 -8.86 5.29
C MET A 1 -15.21 -9.07 3.79
N GLU A 2 -15.52 -10.30 3.34
CA GLU A 2 -15.64 -10.65 1.91
C GLU A 2 -16.69 -9.85 1.11
N LYS A 3 -17.90 -9.63 1.66
CA LYS A 3 -18.96 -8.88 0.95
C LYS A 3 -18.62 -7.41 0.65
N LYS A 4 -17.77 -6.76 1.47
CA LYS A 4 -17.40 -5.34 1.27
C LYS A 4 -16.36 -5.19 0.15
N LEU A 5 -15.38 -6.09 0.10
CA LEU A 5 -14.36 -6.11 -0.96
C LEU A 5 -14.92 -6.56 -2.32
N GLU A 6 -16.04 -7.29 -2.33
CA GLU A 6 -16.64 -7.84 -3.55
C GLU A 6 -17.01 -6.77 -4.59
N ARG A 7 -17.41 -5.57 -4.14
CA ARG A 7 -17.72 -4.43 -5.02
C ARG A 7 -16.47 -3.84 -5.68
N LEU A 8 -15.31 -3.96 -5.04
CA LEU A 8 -14.02 -3.46 -5.54
C LEU A 8 -13.34 -4.41 -6.52
N LYS A 9 -13.88 -5.61 -6.74
CA LYS A 9 -13.26 -6.60 -7.66
C LYS A 9 -13.27 -6.17 -9.12
N ARG A 10 -14.04 -5.16 -9.52
CA ARG A 10 -14.12 -4.71 -10.92
C ARG A 10 -13.26 -3.48 -11.20
N SER A 11 -13.42 -2.43 -10.40
CA SER A 11 -12.70 -1.16 -10.48
C SER A 11 -12.06 -0.83 -9.14
N ILE A 12 -10.78 -0.47 -9.14
CA ILE A 12 -10.03 -0.08 -7.94
C ILE A 12 -9.37 1.25 -8.21
N TRP A 13 -9.74 2.29 -7.47
CA TRP A 13 -9.08 3.57 -7.58
C TRP A 13 -7.97 3.66 -6.52
N ILE A 14 -6.76 3.91 -6.99
CA ILE A 14 -5.55 3.93 -6.16
C ILE A 14 -5.12 5.37 -5.91
N PHE A 15 -4.73 5.66 -4.68
CA PHE A 15 -4.08 6.91 -4.32
C PHE A 15 -2.65 6.64 -3.89
N HIS A 16 -1.70 7.27 -4.56
CA HIS A 16 -0.29 7.20 -4.20
C HIS A 16 0.02 8.13 -3.04
N LEU A 17 0.63 7.60 -1.99
CA LEU A 17 1.03 8.34 -0.81
C LEU A 17 2.50 8.07 -0.49
N ASN A 18 3.34 9.06 -0.82
CA ASN A 18 4.76 9.06 -0.45
C ASN A 18 4.92 9.43 1.02
N THR A 19 5.55 8.55 1.80
CA THR A 19 5.75 8.69 3.26
C THR A 19 7.23 8.83 3.65
N GLY A 20 8.05 9.36 2.75
CA GLY A 20 9.51 9.44 2.89
C GLY A 20 10.25 8.45 2.01
N SER A 21 9.69 8.13 0.84
CA SER A 21 10.28 7.28 -0.18
C SER A 21 11.49 7.96 -0.85
N CYS A 22 12.45 7.15 -1.31
CA CYS A 22 13.58 7.59 -2.14
C CYS A 22 13.23 7.69 -3.64
N ASN A 23 11.94 7.79 -3.98
CA ASN A 23 11.38 7.83 -5.34
C ASN A 23 11.49 6.53 -6.16
N ALA A 24 12.26 5.53 -5.70
CA ALA A 24 12.44 4.31 -6.47
C ALA A 24 11.13 3.52 -6.67
N CYS A 25 10.36 3.26 -5.61
CA CYS A 25 9.05 2.58 -5.75
C CYS A 25 8.00 3.49 -6.40
N ASP A 26 8.18 4.80 -6.38
CA ASP A 26 7.23 5.76 -6.94
C ASP A 26 7.28 5.76 -8.47
N ILE A 27 8.49 5.64 -9.04
CA ILE A 27 8.70 5.45 -10.48
C ILE A 27 8.05 4.14 -10.96
N GLU A 28 8.16 3.06 -10.19
CA GLU A 28 7.60 1.76 -10.55
C GLU A 28 6.06 1.74 -10.51
N ILE A 29 5.44 2.58 -9.67
CA ILE A 29 3.98 2.80 -9.71
C ILE A 29 3.58 3.49 -11.01
N LEU A 30 4.34 4.49 -11.44
CA LEU A 30 4.11 5.16 -12.71
C LEU A 30 4.34 4.21 -13.88
N ASP A 31 5.38 3.38 -13.83
CA ASP A 31 5.67 2.41 -14.87
C ASP A 31 4.58 1.33 -14.98
N ALA A 32 3.95 0.95 -13.88
CA ALA A 32 2.78 0.07 -13.92
C ALA A 32 1.58 0.66 -14.68
N LEU A 33 1.50 2.00 -14.79
CA LEU A 33 0.46 2.71 -15.54
C LEU A 33 0.85 2.99 -17.00
N THR A 34 2.10 2.75 -17.40
CA THR A 34 2.53 2.97 -18.78
C THR A 34 1.94 1.90 -19.71
N PRO A 35 1.92 2.13 -21.05
CA PRO A 35 1.33 1.18 -22.00
C PRO A 35 1.96 -0.21 -22.01
N PHE A 36 3.17 -0.39 -21.47
CA PHE A 36 3.81 -1.69 -21.40
C PHE A 36 3.15 -2.61 -20.37
N HIS A 37 2.85 -2.08 -19.18
CA HIS A 37 2.23 -2.83 -18.08
C HIS A 37 0.70 -2.66 -18.04
N ASP A 38 0.20 -1.51 -18.48
CA ASP A 38 -1.23 -1.17 -18.64
C ASP A 38 -2.11 -1.67 -17.49
N ALA A 39 -1.87 -1.15 -16.27
CA ALA A 39 -2.71 -1.44 -15.13
C ALA A 39 -4.17 -0.98 -15.33
N GLU A 40 -4.42 0.01 -16.20
CA GLU A 40 -5.76 0.54 -16.46
C GLU A 40 -6.70 -0.49 -17.08
N ARG A 41 -6.18 -1.44 -17.88
CA ARG A 41 -6.95 -2.60 -18.37
C ARG A 41 -7.58 -3.42 -17.24
N PHE A 42 -6.97 -3.43 -16.06
CA PHE A 42 -7.52 -4.07 -14.87
C PHE A 42 -8.44 -3.12 -14.08
N GLY A 43 -8.93 -2.03 -14.65
CA GLY A 43 -9.82 -1.08 -13.98
C GLY A 43 -9.15 -0.33 -12.82
N VAL A 44 -7.82 -0.22 -12.87
CA VAL A 44 -7.02 0.54 -11.91
C VAL A 44 -6.94 1.97 -12.41
N LYS A 45 -7.17 2.94 -11.52
CA LYS A 45 -7.03 4.35 -11.87
C LYS A 45 -6.33 5.10 -10.76
N LEU A 46 -5.30 5.87 -11.11
CA LEU A 46 -4.64 6.78 -10.18
C LEU A 46 -5.52 8.01 -9.95
N VAL A 47 -5.88 8.27 -8.69
CA VAL A 47 -6.64 9.45 -8.29
C VAL A 47 -5.77 10.43 -7.52
N ALA A 48 -6.10 11.72 -7.60
CA ALA A 48 -5.34 12.79 -6.94
C ALA A 48 -5.75 13.04 -5.49
N SER A 49 -6.87 12.47 -5.03
CA SER A 49 -7.40 12.70 -3.68
C SER A 49 -7.69 11.39 -2.98
N PRO A 50 -7.29 11.22 -1.70
CA PRO A 50 -7.59 10.02 -0.93
C PRO A 50 -9.09 9.82 -0.72
N ARG A 51 -9.90 10.90 -0.81
CA ARG A 51 -11.37 10.82 -0.68
C ARG A 51 -12.05 10.06 -1.82
N HIS A 52 -11.37 9.90 -2.95
CA HIS A 52 -11.86 9.14 -4.10
C HIS A 52 -11.18 7.77 -4.21
N ALA A 53 -10.31 7.41 -3.28
CA ALA A 53 -9.51 6.20 -3.37
C ALA A 53 -10.18 5.02 -2.66
N ASP A 54 -10.11 3.85 -3.28
CA ASP A 54 -10.48 2.57 -2.68
C ASP A 54 -9.26 1.91 -2.00
N ALA A 55 -8.06 2.17 -2.54
CA ALA A 55 -6.81 1.67 -2.01
C ALA A 55 -5.75 2.77 -1.95
N ILE A 56 -4.96 2.77 -0.89
CA ILE A 56 -3.84 3.70 -0.70
C ILE A 56 -2.54 2.93 -0.88
N LEU A 57 -1.72 3.37 -1.82
CA LEU A 57 -0.37 2.87 -2.04
C LEU A 57 0.58 3.63 -1.13
N LEU A 58 1.19 2.92 -0.17
CA LEU A 58 2.18 3.48 0.74
C LEU A 58 3.58 3.17 0.22
N THR A 59 4.38 4.21 0.02
CA THR A 59 5.81 4.09 -0.32
C THR A 59 6.68 4.75 0.74
N GLY A 60 7.84 4.15 1.01
CA GLY A 60 8.80 4.63 2.02
C GLY A 60 8.54 4.10 3.44
N PRO A 61 9.45 4.38 4.39
CA PRO A 61 9.45 3.82 5.75
C PRO A 61 8.55 4.56 6.74
N ILE A 62 7.71 5.49 6.28
CA ILE A 62 6.84 6.34 7.11
C ILE A 62 7.67 7.16 8.10
N THR A 63 8.06 8.36 7.68
CA THR A 63 8.76 9.31 8.57
C THR A 63 7.83 9.85 9.66
N LEU A 64 8.39 10.18 10.82
CA LEU A 64 7.62 10.80 11.91
C LEU A 64 6.94 12.11 11.48
N GLU A 65 7.56 12.86 10.57
CA GLU A 65 7.02 14.12 10.04
C GLU A 65 5.85 13.92 9.06
N SER A 66 5.84 12.80 8.33
CA SER A 66 4.75 12.45 7.42
C SER A 66 3.59 11.73 8.12
N LEU A 67 3.84 11.07 9.24
CA LEU A 67 2.86 10.32 10.02
C LEU A 67 1.50 11.04 10.23
N PRO A 68 1.43 12.29 10.72
CA PRO A 68 0.12 12.96 10.89
C PRO A 68 -0.61 13.15 9.56
N LYS A 69 0.12 13.40 8.46
CA LYS A 69 -0.44 13.57 7.11
C LYS A 69 -0.97 12.23 6.58
N VAL A 70 -0.26 11.14 6.85
CA VAL A 70 -0.69 9.77 6.51
C VAL A 70 -1.98 9.41 7.23
N ILE A 71 -2.06 9.68 8.53
CA ILE A 71 -3.27 9.42 9.33
C ILE A 71 -4.47 10.17 8.75
N ASN A 72 -4.31 11.47 8.46
CA ASN A 72 -5.38 12.28 7.87
C ASN A 72 -5.82 11.76 6.50
N ALA A 73 -4.89 11.30 5.66
CA ALA A 73 -5.20 10.74 4.35
C ALA A 73 -6.00 9.42 4.46
N ILE A 74 -5.60 8.52 5.38
CA ILE A 74 -6.29 7.25 5.61
C ILE A 74 -7.68 7.50 6.22
N GLU A 75 -7.81 8.46 7.13
CA GLU A 75 -9.09 8.82 7.73
C GLU A 75 -10.07 9.41 6.70
N ALA A 76 -9.57 10.27 5.80
CA ALA A 76 -10.35 10.88 4.73
C ALA A 76 -10.79 9.90 3.64
N ALA A 77 -10.17 8.73 3.55
CA ALA A 77 -10.55 7.72 2.56
C ALA A 77 -11.88 7.02 2.92
N PRO A 78 -12.77 6.81 1.92
CA PRO A 78 -14.02 6.10 2.12
C PRO A 78 -13.76 4.63 2.51
N ARG A 79 -14.75 4.01 3.15
CA ARG A 79 -14.70 2.56 3.42
C ARG A 79 -15.21 1.78 2.19
N PRO A 80 -14.59 0.63 1.84
CA PRO A 80 -13.55 -0.07 2.59
C PRO A 80 -12.14 0.51 2.33
N ARG A 81 -11.31 0.59 3.39
CA ARG A 81 -9.96 1.15 3.33
C ARG A 81 -8.94 0.04 3.14
N ILE A 82 -8.32 0.00 1.96
CA ILE A 82 -7.24 -0.96 1.65
C ILE A 82 -5.90 -0.23 1.66
N LEU A 83 -4.92 -0.75 2.39
CA LEU A 83 -3.54 -0.27 2.33
C LEU A 83 -2.69 -1.27 1.54
N ILE A 84 -1.88 -0.76 0.61
CA ILE A 84 -0.91 -1.55 -0.13
C ILE A 84 0.46 -0.98 0.19
N ALA A 85 1.23 -1.69 1.02
CA ALA A 85 2.59 -1.31 1.38
C ALA A 85 3.55 -1.79 0.29
N LEU A 86 4.23 -0.84 -0.35
CA LEU A 86 5.11 -1.09 -1.49
C LEU A 86 6.57 -0.96 -1.10
N GLY A 87 7.30 -2.06 -1.31
CA GLY A 87 8.72 -2.15 -1.07
C GLY A 87 9.08 -2.47 0.38
N SER A 88 10.33 -2.88 0.59
CA SER A 88 10.88 -3.30 1.88
C SER A 88 10.71 -2.21 2.95
N CYS A 89 10.90 -0.95 2.57
CA CYS A 89 10.71 0.20 3.46
C CYS A 89 9.27 0.30 3.98
N ALA A 90 8.26 0.24 3.11
CA ALA A 90 6.87 0.35 3.55
C ALA A 90 6.38 -0.91 4.28
N CYS A 91 6.82 -2.10 3.85
CA CYS A 91 6.42 -3.35 4.47
C CYS A 91 6.96 -3.52 5.90
N GLY A 92 8.22 -3.15 6.16
CA GLY A 92 8.87 -3.40 7.45
C GLY A 92 10.04 -2.48 7.78
N GLY A 93 10.18 -1.35 7.11
CA GLY A 93 11.23 -0.35 7.34
C GLY A 93 12.48 -0.53 6.52
N GLY A 94 12.75 -1.74 6.05
CA GLY A 94 13.91 -2.02 5.22
C GLY A 94 15.19 -1.57 5.93
N ILE A 95 16.02 -0.79 5.23
CA ILE A 95 17.24 -0.22 5.81
C ILE A 95 16.99 0.79 6.95
N TRP A 96 15.78 1.35 7.03
CA TRP A 96 15.41 2.39 8.00
C TRP A 96 14.70 1.84 9.25
N HIS A 97 14.53 0.52 9.38
CA HIS A 97 13.67 -0.10 10.39
C HIS A 97 13.96 0.31 11.85
N ASP A 98 15.23 0.57 12.20
CA ASP A 98 15.67 0.95 13.55
C ASP A 98 16.23 2.39 13.60
N THR A 99 15.63 3.29 12.82
CA THR A 99 16.08 4.70 12.76
C THR A 99 15.14 5.62 13.51
N TYR A 100 15.70 6.61 14.22
CA TYR A 100 14.96 7.57 15.05
C TYR A 100 13.92 8.39 14.27
N SER A 101 14.10 8.54 12.95
CA SER A 101 13.28 9.40 12.10
C SER A 101 12.05 8.71 11.50
N THR A 102 11.91 7.39 11.66
CA THR A 102 10.86 6.60 11.01
C THR A 102 10.08 5.75 12.01
N VAL A 103 8.90 5.31 11.59
CA VAL A 103 8.02 4.45 12.40
C VAL A 103 8.33 2.96 12.17
N GLY A 104 9.25 2.65 11.26
CA GLY A 104 9.54 1.29 10.80
C GLY A 104 8.71 0.96 9.57
N GLY A 105 7.43 0.60 9.68
CA GLY A 105 6.64 0.25 8.49
C GLY A 105 5.15 0.10 8.75
N VAL A 106 4.47 -0.63 7.85
CA VAL A 106 3.00 -0.74 7.89
C VAL A 106 2.49 -1.38 9.18
N ASN A 107 3.22 -2.35 9.76
CA ASN A 107 2.81 -2.99 11.02
C ASN A 107 2.77 -2.00 12.19
N SER A 108 3.76 -1.11 12.28
CA SER A 108 3.80 -0.06 13.29
C SER A 108 2.72 1.01 13.04
N LEU A 109 2.50 1.38 11.77
CA LEU A 109 1.41 2.27 11.38
C LEU A 109 0.04 1.72 11.80
N LEU A 110 -0.22 0.42 11.59
CA LEU A 110 -1.48 -0.21 11.98
C LEU A 110 -1.73 -0.18 13.48
N LYS A 111 -0.69 -0.31 14.31
CA LYS A 111 -0.81 -0.16 15.77
C LYS A 111 -1.26 1.25 16.13
N ILE A 112 -0.62 2.27 15.56
CA ILE A 112 -0.94 3.67 15.79
C ILE A 112 -2.36 4.02 15.31
N LEU A 113 -2.76 3.51 14.13
CA LEU A 113 -4.12 3.71 13.61
C LEU A 113 -5.18 3.07 14.52
N LYS A 114 -4.90 1.87 15.05
CA LYS A 114 -5.78 1.18 15.99
C LYS A 114 -5.94 1.95 17.31
N GLU A 115 -4.85 2.51 17.84
CA GLU A 115 -4.89 3.37 19.04
C GLU A 115 -5.73 4.63 18.83
N ARG A 116 -5.77 5.16 17.60
CA ARG A 116 -6.62 6.29 17.22
C ARG A 116 -8.05 5.91 16.82
N GLY A 117 -8.42 4.63 16.85
CA GLY A 117 -9.75 4.14 16.44
C GLY A 117 -10.01 4.14 14.93
N ILE A 118 -8.96 4.26 14.11
CA ILE A 118 -9.06 4.23 12.65
C ILE A 118 -8.89 2.78 12.17
N GLU A 119 -9.98 2.18 11.72
CA GLU A 119 -9.94 0.84 11.16
C GLU A 119 -9.49 0.83 9.69
N VAL A 120 -8.66 -0.17 9.37
CA VAL A 120 -8.22 -0.52 8.03
C VAL A 120 -8.79 -1.90 7.71
N ASP A 121 -9.47 -2.05 6.57
CA ASP A 121 -10.18 -3.28 6.22
C ASP A 121 -9.24 -4.38 5.71
N ALA A 122 -8.18 -4.01 4.99
CA ALA A 122 -7.18 -4.96 4.47
C ALA A 122 -5.82 -4.30 4.24
N VAL A 123 -4.75 -5.09 4.43
CA VAL A 123 -3.37 -4.69 4.13
C VAL A 123 -2.69 -5.72 3.25
N TYR A 124 -2.05 -5.25 2.18
CA TYR A 124 -1.27 -6.05 1.25
C TYR A 124 0.17 -5.55 1.23
N CYS A 125 1.12 -6.45 1.48
CA CYS A 125 2.54 -6.14 1.43
C CYS A 125 3.13 -6.65 0.11
N VAL A 126 3.80 -5.76 -0.63
CA VAL A 126 4.50 -6.09 -1.89
C VAL A 126 6.00 -5.93 -1.65
N PRO A 127 6.73 -7.04 -1.40
CA PRO A 127 8.16 -6.98 -1.15
C PRO A 127 8.95 -6.57 -2.41
N GLY A 128 10.03 -5.81 -2.23
CA GLY A 128 10.93 -5.35 -3.29
C GLY A 128 11.77 -4.12 -2.86
N CYS A 129 12.87 -3.82 -3.55
CA CYS A 129 13.66 -2.59 -3.34
C CYS A 129 14.40 -2.16 -4.62
N PRO A 130 13.73 -1.46 -5.57
CA PRO A 130 12.29 -1.17 -5.57
C PRO A 130 11.45 -2.40 -5.97
N ILE A 131 10.13 -2.28 -5.87
CA ILE A 131 9.24 -3.31 -6.40
C ILE A 131 9.37 -3.37 -7.93
N ARG A 132 9.16 -4.54 -8.54
CA ARG A 132 8.92 -4.60 -9.98
C ARG A 132 7.46 -4.25 -10.29
N PRO A 133 7.12 -3.65 -11.44
CA PRO A 133 5.74 -3.31 -11.78
C PRO A 133 4.83 -4.54 -11.82
N GLU A 134 5.34 -5.69 -12.26
CA GLU A 134 4.58 -6.95 -12.28
C GLU A 134 4.23 -7.44 -10.87
N ALA A 135 5.04 -7.11 -9.86
CA ALA A 135 4.73 -7.42 -8.47
C ALA A 135 3.56 -6.57 -7.96
N LEU A 136 3.47 -5.30 -8.39
CA LEU A 136 2.31 -4.45 -8.12
C LEU A 136 1.05 -4.98 -8.82
N LEU A 137 1.16 -5.33 -10.10
CA LEU A 137 0.05 -5.93 -10.86
C LEU A 137 -0.43 -7.24 -10.22
N TYR A 138 0.50 -8.07 -9.75
CA TYR A 138 0.17 -9.30 -9.03
C TYR A 138 -0.59 -9.01 -7.73
N ALA A 139 -0.17 -8.00 -6.96
CA ALA A 139 -0.88 -7.59 -5.75
C ALA A 139 -2.31 -7.11 -6.06
N ILE A 140 -2.48 -6.33 -7.12
CA ILE A 140 -3.80 -5.90 -7.61
C ILE A 140 -4.63 -7.11 -8.04
N ALA A 141 -4.05 -8.06 -8.77
CA ALA A 141 -4.73 -9.28 -9.18
C ALA A 141 -5.17 -10.16 -8.00
N LEU A 142 -4.37 -10.20 -6.91
CA LEU A 142 -4.74 -10.86 -5.65
C LEU A 142 -5.92 -10.16 -4.98
N ILE A 143 -5.92 -8.82 -4.91
CA ILE A 143 -7.03 -8.03 -4.33
C ILE A 143 -8.33 -8.28 -5.11
N LYS A 144 -8.24 -8.34 -6.44
CA LYS A 144 -9.38 -8.64 -7.32
C LYS A 144 -9.83 -10.11 -7.26
N GLY A 145 -9.03 -11.00 -6.66
CA GLY A 145 -9.29 -12.44 -6.61
C GLY A 145 -9.11 -13.16 -7.95
N LEU A 146 -8.37 -12.56 -8.89
CA LEU A 146 -8.04 -13.18 -10.18
C LEU A 146 -6.98 -14.27 -10.04
N VAL A 147 -6.14 -14.16 -9.02
CA VAL A 147 -5.05 -15.09 -8.74
C VAL A 147 -5.17 -15.54 -7.28
N GLN A 148 -4.84 -16.80 -7.03
CA GLN A 148 -4.77 -17.34 -5.67
C GLN A 148 -3.41 -17.01 -5.04
N LYS A 149 -3.41 -16.71 -3.74
CA LYS A 149 -2.19 -16.43 -2.99
C LYS A 149 -1.30 -17.68 -2.97
N LYS A 150 -0.18 -17.65 -3.70
CA LYS A 150 0.76 -18.77 -3.79
C LYS A 150 1.72 -18.90 -2.61
N VAL A 151 1.88 -17.85 -1.80
CA VAL A 151 2.93 -17.76 -0.76
C VAL A 151 2.31 -17.75 0.64
N LYS A 152 2.83 -18.59 1.55
CA LYS A 152 2.46 -18.57 2.97
C LYS A 152 3.00 -17.28 3.63
N PRO A 153 2.27 -16.66 4.58
CA PRO A 153 2.75 -15.50 5.29
C PRO A 153 3.80 -15.92 6.32
N GLU A 154 5.06 -16.03 5.93
CA GLU A 154 6.18 -16.10 6.88
C GLU A 154 6.89 -14.76 6.85
N VAL A 155 6.68 -13.97 7.90
CA VAL A 155 7.50 -12.79 8.18
C VAL A 155 8.51 -13.26 9.20
N ALA A 156 9.75 -13.53 8.78
CA ALA A 156 10.84 -13.72 9.71
C ALA A 156 11.07 -12.36 10.39
N THR A 157 10.49 -12.19 11.57
CA THR A 157 10.93 -11.13 12.49
C THR A 157 12.33 -11.51 12.92
N ALA A 158 13.32 -10.67 12.60
CA ALA A 158 14.60 -10.74 13.30
C ALA A 158 14.28 -10.48 14.78
N GLU A 159 14.50 -11.50 15.61
CA GLU A 159 14.53 -11.36 17.07
C GLU A 159 15.69 -10.45 17.50
#